data_AF-Q580L7-F1
#
_entry.id   AF-Q580L7-F1
#
_cell.length_a   1.000
_cell.length_b   1.000
_cell.length_c   1.000
_cell.angle_alpha   90.00
_cell.angle_beta   90.00
_cell.angle_gamma   90.00
#
_symmetry.space_group_name_H-M   'P 1'
#
loop_
_entity.id
_entity.type
_entity.pdbx_description
1 polymer ?
#
loop_
_entity_poly.entity_id
_entity_poly.type
_entity_poly.pdbx_seq_one_letter_code
_entity_poly.pdbx_strand_id
1 'polypeptide(L)'
;MLQLTVEDLTPEAIAALEVQCKAQAEKVNQLEEAMGLLQKELDDARKKYRSTSKAVQWRRLMAEVENDEDIANITVMMQEALADFYKTMQPPDDYDESREGISFCDTDDYADLTSVETKVDEFLLAIRRLVGENCASPEDDGDRRHQRRRALLMLLVLTINAARITDTPTEDAASLMEEQQDNIASLWQTLLHTDSGLVEAEKSEWKDIVSSFLGPPYDTST
;
A
#
# COMPACT_ATOMS: atom_id res chain seq x y z
N MET A 1 -16.19 46.28 -41.38
CA MET A 1 -17.59 46.63 -41.05
C MET A 1 -18.47 45.98 -42.11
N LEU A 2 -19.25 44.96 -41.74
CA LEU A 2 -20.35 44.51 -42.62
C LEU A 2 -21.32 45.70 -42.75
N GLN A 3 -21.57 46.16 -43.98
CA GLN A 3 -22.56 47.20 -44.25
C GLN A 3 -23.93 46.56 -44.11
N LEU A 4 -24.69 46.93 -43.07
CA LEU A 4 -26.11 46.56 -42.98
C LEU A 4 -26.86 47.21 -44.14
N THR A 5 -27.72 46.44 -44.80
CA THR A 5 -28.64 46.93 -45.83
C THR A 5 -30.01 47.23 -45.22
N VAL A 6 -30.88 47.93 -45.98
CA VAL A 6 -32.26 48.18 -45.55
C VAL A 6 -33.06 46.87 -45.44
N GLU A 7 -32.73 45.86 -46.25
CA GLU A 7 -33.36 44.53 -46.21
C GLU A 7 -33.05 43.80 -44.90
N ASP A 8 -31.83 43.95 -44.36
CA ASP A 8 -31.40 43.36 -43.07
C ASP A 8 -32.16 43.96 -41.87
N LEU A 9 -32.71 45.16 -42.01
CA LEU A 9 -33.46 45.86 -40.96
C LEU A 9 -34.97 45.62 -41.02
N THR A 10 -35.45 44.81 -41.95
CA THR A 10 -36.88 44.47 -42.03
C THR A 10 -37.33 43.72 -40.78
N PRO A 11 -38.56 43.92 -40.29
CA PRO A 11 -39.11 43.14 -39.16
C PRO A 11 -39.01 41.63 -39.39
N GLU A 12 -39.16 41.17 -40.63
CA GLU A 12 -39.02 39.77 -41.02
C GLU A 12 -37.58 39.26 -40.88
N ALA A 13 -36.58 40.02 -41.34
CA ALA A 13 -35.16 39.66 -41.21
C ALA A 13 -34.73 39.61 -39.73
N ILE A 14 -35.18 40.58 -38.93
CA ILE A 14 -34.95 40.61 -37.48
C ILE A 14 -35.61 39.39 -36.81
N ALA A 15 -36.87 39.10 -37.12
CA ALA A 15 -37.57 37.95 -36.56
C ALA A 15 -36.91 36.61 -36.96
N ALA A 16 -36.42 36.48 -38.19
CA ALA A 16 -35.66 35.30 -38.63
C ALA A 16 -34.35 35.12 -37.84
N LEU A 17 -33.62 36.22 -37.60
CA LEU A 17 -32.42 36.20 -36.75
C LEU A 17 -32.73 35.88 -35.29
N GLU A 18 -33.85 36.35 -34.74
CA GLU A 18 -34.29 35.99 -33.39
C GLU A 18 -34.61 34.50 -33.26
N VAL A 19 -35.29 33.91 -34.25
CA VAL A 19 -35.54 32.46 -34.30
C VAL A 19 -34.23 31.68 -34.38
N GLN A 20 -33.29 32.13 -35.23
CA GLN A 20 -31.97 31.51 -35.34
C GLN A 20 -31.18 31.64 -34.03
N CYS A 21 -31.25 32.79 -33.36
CA CYS A 21 -30.60 33.01 -32.07
C CYS A 21 -31.14 32.06 -31.00
N LYS A 22 -32.47 31.88 -30.92
CA LYS A 22 -33.11 30.91 -30.02
C LYS A 22 -32.68 29.47 -30.34
N ALA A 23 -32.66 29.08 -31.61
CA ALA A 23 -32.21 27.75 -32.03
C ALA A 23 -30.72 27.50 -31.73
N GLN A 24 -29.86 28.52 -31.87
CA GLN A 24 -28.46 28.44 -31.49
C GLN A 24 -28.29 28.35 -29.97
N ALA A 25 -29.07 29.11 -29.18
CA ALA A 25 -29.04 29.03 -27.73
C ALA A 25 -29.44 27.63 -27.23
N GLU A 26 -30.48 27.02 -27.81
CA GLU A 26 -30.88 25.65 -27.49
C GLU A 26 -29.78 24.63 -27.84
N LYS A 27 -29.15 24.79 -29.01
CA LYS A 27 -28.01 23.94 -29.42
C LYS A 27 -26.81 24.08 -28.48
N VAL A 28 -26.51 25.29 -28.03
CA VAL A 28 -25.45 25.52 -27.04
C VAL A 28 -25.76 24.79 -25.74
N ASN A 29 -26.98 24.93 -25.20
CA ASN A 29 -27.38 24.22 -23.98
C ASN A 29 -27.25 22.69 -24.11
N GLN A 30 -27.70 22.11 -25.24
CA GLN A 30 -27.55 20.68 -25.50
C GLN A 30 -26.07 20.23 -25.55
N LEU A 31 -25.20 21.03 -26.17
CA LEU A 31 -23.77 20.75 -26.22
C LEU A 31 -23.10 20.89 -24.85
N GLU A 32 -23.51 21.86 -24.03
CA GLU A 32 -23.05 22.02 -22.65
C GLU A 32 -23.46 20.83 -21.78
N GLU A 33 -24.70 20.34 -21.90
CA GLU A 33 -25.16 19.12 -21.23
C GLU A 33 -24.36 17.90 -21.68
N ALA A 34 -24.14 17.72 -22.98
CA ALA A 34 -23.34 16.63 -23.52
C ALA A 34 -21.88 16.69 -23.05
N MET A 35 -21.28 17.89 -22.98
CA MET A 35 -19.95 18.09 -22.42
C MET A 35 -19.90 17.73 -20.93
N GLY A 36 -20.92 18.08 -20.15
CA GLY A 36 -21.04 17.72 -18.74
C GLY A 36 -21.10 16.20 -18.53
N LEU A 37 -21.87 15.49 -19.37
CA LEU A 37 -21.95 14.03 -19.35
C LEU A 37 -20.63 13.37 -19.74
N LEU A 38 -19.98 13.84 -20.81
CA LEU A 38 -18.69 13.32 -21.27
C LEU A 38 -17.58 13.57 -20.26
N GLN A 39 -17.57 14.71 -19.58
CA GLN A 39 -16.60 15.01 -18.52
C GLN A 39 -16.76 14.04 -17.35
N LYS A 40 -18.00 13.74 -16.95
CA LYS A 40 -18.28 12.74 -15.91
C LYS A 40 -17.82 11.35 -16.33
N GLU A 41 -18.13 10.93 -17.56
CA GLU A 41 -17.71 9.64 -18.10
C GLU A 41 -16.17 9.53 -18.15
N LEU A 42 -15.49 10.59 -18.55
CA LEU A 42 -14.03 10.66 -18.57
C LEU A 42 -13.44 10.50 -17.15
N ASP A 43 -14.04 11.15 -16.15
CA ASP A 43 -13.57 11.06 -14.77
C ASP A 43 -13.80 9.66 -14.18
N ASP A 44 -14.93 9.02 -14.50
CA ASP A 44 -15.21 7.64 -14.12
C ASP A 44 -14.28 6.64 -14.83
N ALA A 45 -14.01 6.84 -16.12
CA ALA A 45 -13.04 6.05 -16.87
C ALA A 45 -11.62 6.20 -16.30
N ARG A 46 -11.22 7.41 -15.92
CA ARG A 46 -9.93 7.68 -15.26
C ARG A 46 -9.83 6.99 -13.90
N LYS A 47 -10.88 7.02 -13.08
CA LYS A 47 -10.93 6.28 -11.80
C LYS A 47 -10.79 4.78 -12.04
N LYS A 48 -11.52 4.23 -13.01
CA LYS A 48 -11.46 2.80 -13.37
C LYS A 48 -10.09 2.40 -13.89
N TYR A 49 -9.47 3.22 -14.74
CA TYR A 49 -8.11 3.01 -15.22
C TYR A 49 -7.11 2.97 -14.07
N ARG A 50 -7.14 3.95 -13.16
CA ARG A 50 -6.26 3.98 -11.98
C ARG A 50 -6.43 2.74 -11.10
N SER A 51 -7.67 2.38 -10.77
CA SER A 51 -7.96 1.19 -9.96
C SER A 51 -7.46 -0.09 -10.63
N THR A 52 -7.71 -0.25 -11.94
CA THR A 52 -7.24 -1.42 -12.70
C THR A 52 -5.72 -1.47 -12.78
N SER A 53 -5.08 -0.33 -13.03
CA SER A 53 -3.63 -0.22 -13.11
C SER A 53 -2.97 -0.61 -11.79
N LYS A 54 -3.48 -0.12 -10.65
CA LYS A 54 -3.00 -0.51 -9.32
C LYS A 54 -3.26 -1.99 -9.02
N ALA A 55 -4.42 -2.52 -9.40
CA ALA A 55 -4.70 -3.95 -9.24
C ALA A 55 -3.80 -4.85 -10.08
N VAL A 56 -3.31 -4.39 -11.25
CA VAL A 56 -2.31 -5.10 -12.05
C VAL A 56 -0.92 -5.01 -11.41
N GLN A 57 -0.53 -3.82 -10.93
CA GLN A 57 0.75 -3.62 -10.22
C GLN A 57 0.85 -4.53 -9.00
N TRP A 58 -0.20 -4.58 -8.17
CA TRP A 58 -0.24 -5.45 -7.00
C TRP A 58 -0.10 -6.93 -7.35
N ARG A 59 -0.84 -7.42 -8.35
CA ARG A 59 -0.75 -8.82 -8.77
C ARG A 59 0.63 -9.19 -9.31
N ARG A 60 1.31 -8.25 -10.00
CA ARG A 60 2.69 -8.47 -10.44
C ARG A 60 3.64 -8.60 -9.27
N LEU A 61 3.54 -7.71 -8.28
CA LEU A 61 4.34 -7.80 -7.05
C LEU A 61 4.11 -9.11 -6.30
N MET A 62 2.84 -9.52 -6.14
CA MET A 62 2.53 -10.79 -5.48
C MET A 62 3.00 -12.00 -6.27
N ALA A 63 2.94 -11.96 -7.61
CA ALA A 63 3.52 -13.01 -8.44
C ALA A 63 5.06 -13.07 -8.33
N GLU A 64 5.74 -11.94 -8.13
CA GLU A 64 7.17 -11.93 -7.85
C GLU A 64 7.49 -12.55 -6.48
N VAL A 65 6.69 -12.23 -5.46
CA VAL A 65 6.77 -12.88 -4.14
C VAL A 65 6.58 -14.39 -4.23
N GLU A 66 5.56 -14.86 -4.96
CA GLU A 66 5.26 -16.29 -5.11
C GLU A 66 6.33 -17.06 -5.90
N ASN A 67 7.07 -16.39 -6.79
CA ASN A 67 8.14 -17.01 -7.57
C ASN A 67 9.47 -17.13 -6.80
N ASP A 68 9.62 -16.47 -5.65
CA ASP A 68 10.80 -16.58 -4.78
C ASP A 68 10.42 -17.35 -3.51
N GLU A 69 10.84 -18.61 -3.44
CA GLU A 69 10.48 -19.54 -2.36
C GLU A 69 10.83 -19.00 -0.98
N ASP A 70 11.99 -18.34 -0.83
CA ASP A 70 12.41 -17.79 0.46
C ASP A 70 11.52 -16.61 0.89
N ILE A 71 11.10 -15.76 -0.06
CA ILE A 71 10.18 -14.64 0.25
C ILE A 71 8.79 -15.18 0.58
N ALA A 72 8.29 -16.15 -0.18
CA ALA A 72 7.01 -16.80 0.11
C ALA A 72 7.02 -17.48 1.48
N ASN A 73 8.14 -18.10 1.86
CA ASN A 73 8.31 -18.80 3.14
C ASN A 73 8.27 -17.87 4.36
N ILE A 74 8.49 -16.55 4.22
CA ILE A 74 8.29 -15.57 5.29
C ILE A 74 6.87 -15.67 5.86
N THR A 75 5.87 -15.82 4.99
CA THR A 75 4.47 -15.93 5.43
C THR A 75 4.24 -17.19 6.26
N VAL A 76 4.86 -18.31 5.88
CA VAL A 76 4.78 -19.57 6.62
C VAL A 76 5.44 -19.42 7.99
N MET A 77 6.67 -18.89 8.04
CA MET A 77 7.40 -18.67 9.30
C MET A 77 6.67 -17.73 10.24
N MET A 78 6.06 -16.66 9.72
CA MET A 78 5.25 -15.74 10.54
C MET A 78 3.98 -16.39 11.06
N GLN A 79 3.32 -17.24 10.25
CA GLN A 79 2.15 -18.00 10.70
C GLN A 79 2.50 -19.04 11.76
N GLU A 80 3.65 -19.69 11.65
CA GLU A 80 4.16 -20.62 12.68
C GLU A 80 4.45 -19.88 13.99
N ALA A 81 5.15 -18.73 13.92
CA ALA A 81 5.43 -17.92 15.11
C ALA A 81 4.15 -17.42 15.80
N LEU A 82 3.13 -17.04 15.02
CA LEU A 82 1.81 -16.70 15.55
C LEU A 82 1.11 -17.90 16.18
N ALA A 83 1.18 -19.08 15.56
CA ALA A 83 0.61 -20.29 16.12
C ALA A 83 1.27 -20.64 17.47
N ASP A 84 2.57 -20.39 17.61
CA ASP A 84 3.28 -20.56 18.87
C ASP A 84 2.83 -19.54 19.93
N PHE A 85 2.63 -18.27 19.57
CA PHE A 85 1.99 -17.28 20.44
C PHE A 85 0.57 -17.70 20.87
N TYR A 86 -0.26 -18.22 19.95
CA TYR A 86 -1.60 -18.68 20.31
C TYR A 86 -1.59 -19.85 21.30
N LYS A 87 -0.54 -20.69 21.27
CA LYS A 87 -0.37 -21.77 22.26
C LYS A 87 0.00 -21.22 23.64
N THR A 88 0.76 -20.13 23.72
CA THR A 88 1.16 -19.52 25.01
C THR A 88 -0.01 -18.85 25.73
N MET A 89 -1.15 -18.68 25.08
CA MET A 89 -2.39 -18.24 25.73
C MET A 89 -3.22 -19.38 26.34
N GLN A 90 -2.82 -20.63 26.12
CA GLN A 90 -3.47 -21.80 26.70
C GLN A 90 -2.57 -22.39 27.78
N PRO A 91 -3.12 -22.72 28.96
CA PRO A 91 -2.34 -23.43 29.96
C PRO A 91 -1.85 -24.76 29.38
N PRO A 92 -0.60 -25.17 29.68
CA PRO A 92 -0.15 -26.53 29.42
C PRO A 92 -1.11 -27.57 30.01
N ASP A 93 -1.20 -28.75 29.38
CA ASP A 93 -2.09 -29.83 29.82
C ASP A 93 -1.85 -30.27 31.28
N ASP A 94 -0.66 -30.03 31.83
CA ASP A 94 -0.23 -30.37 33.19
C ASP A 94 -0.28 -29.20 34.18
N TYR A 95 -0.74 -28.03 33.73
CA TYR A 95 -0.92 -26.85 34.58
C TYR A 95 -2.20 -26.97 35.41
N ASP A 96 -2.07 -26.86 36.73
CA ASP A 96 -3.17 -26.94 37.69
C ASP A 96 -3.19 -25.65 38.54
N GLU A 97 -4.12 -24.74 38.23
CA GLU A 97 -4.31 -23.47 38.96
C GLU A 97 -4.47 -23.67 40.47
N SER A 98 -5.07 -24.79 40.91
CA SER A 98 -5.25 -25.06 42.34
C SER A 98 -3.96 -25.49 43.02
N ARG A 99 -3.04 -26.11 42.28
CA ARG A 99 -1.72 -26.53 42.75
C ARG A 99 -0.74 -25.35 42.75
N GLU A 100 -0.73 -24.56 41.68
CA GLU A 100 0.18 -23.41 41.54
C GLU A 100 -0.32 -22.20 42.35
N GLY A 101 -1.62 -22.13 42.65
CA GLY A 101 -2.24 -21.08 43.46
C GLY A 101 -2.37 -19.73 42.75
N ILE A 102 -2.18 -19.70 41.44
CA ILE A 102 -2.26 -18.53 40.55
C ILE A 102 -2.95 -18.95 39.24
N SER A 103 -3.59 -18.01 38.54
CA SER A 103 -4.15 -18.30 37.22
C SER A 103 -3.03 -18.31 36.19
N PHE A 104 -3.18 -19.14 35.15
CA PHE A 104 -2.19 -19.20 34.07
C PHE A 104 -1.99 -17.83 33.41
N CYS A 105 -3.06 -17.03 33.27
CA CYS A 105 -2.95 -15.68 32.69
C CYS A 105 -2.08 -14.70 33.49
N ASP A 106 -1.79 -15.03 34.75
CA ASP A 106 -0.92 -14.24 35.63
C ASP A 106 0.53 -14.76 35.65
N THR A 107 0.84 -15.80 34.86
CA THR A 107 2.20 -16.33 34.68
C THR A 107 2.97 -15.58 33.60
N ASP A 108 4.30 -15.65 33.64
CA ASP A 108 5.20 -15.10 32.62
C ASP A 108 5.15 -15.88 31.29
N ASP A 109 4.72 -17.14 31.33
CA ASP A 109 4.50 -17.96 30.13
C ASP A 109 3.25 -17.55 29.33
N TYR A 110 2.36 -16.74 29.91
CA TYR A 110 1.12 -16.31 29.25
C TYR A 110 1.37 -15.25 28.19
N ALA A 111 0.80 -15.48 26.99
CA ALA A 111 0.85 -14.52 25.88
C ALA A 111 2.29 -14.13 25.47
N ASP A 112 3.25 -15.06 25.59
CA ASP A 112 4.63 -14.87 25.15
C ASP A 112 4.71 -14.66 23.62
N LEU A 113 5.22 -13.49 23.23
CA LEU A 113 5.39 -13.05 21.86
C LEU A 113 6.83 -13.21 21.33
N THR A 114 7.75 -13.72 22.15
CA THR A 114 9.17 -13.86 21.83
C THR A 114 9.41 -14.51 20.47
N SER A 115 8.63 -15.53 20.11
CA SER A 115 8.71 -16.20 18.79
C SER A 115 8.44 -15.25 17.63
N VAL A 116 7.44 -14.38 17.76
CA VAL A 116 7.09 -13.40 16.71
C VAL A 116 8.15 -12.32 16.62
N GLU A 117 8.56 -11.74 17.75
CA GLU A 117 9.58 -10.70 17.81
C GLU A 117 10.90 -11.17 17.21
N THR A 118 11.35 -12.37 17.62
CA THR A 118 12.57 -12.99 17.10
C THR A 118 12.52 -13.11 15.58
N LYS A 119 11.37 -13.52 15.01
CA LYS A 119 11.23 -13.66 13.56
C LYS A 119 11.21 -12.30 12.85
N VAL A 120 10.50 -11.32 13.39
CA VAL A 120 10.49 -9.96 12.84
C VAL A 120 11.92 -9.40 12.81
N ASP A 121 12.65 -9.49 13.92
CA ASP A 121 14.03 -9.02 14.02
C ASP A 121 14.98 -9.75 13.09
N GLU A 122 14.88 -11.08 12.98
CA GLU A 122 15.65 -11.89 12.03
C GLU A 122 15.43 -11.40 10.59
N PHE A 123 14.18 -11.17 10.19
CA PHE A 123 13.87 -10.69 8.84
C PHE A 123 14.33 -9.25 8.62
N LEU A 124 14.11 -8.34 9.56
CA LEU A 124 14.59 -6.96 9.46
C LEU A 124 16.11 -6.90 9.32
N LEU A 125 16.83 -7.72 10.09
CA LEU A 125 18.29 -7.84 9.99
C LEU A 125 18.72 -8.40 8.63
N ALA A 126 18.06 -9.46 8.14
CA ALA A 126 18.33 -10.05 6.84
C ALA A 126 18.11 -9.05 5.70
N ILE A 127 17.03 -8.25 5.76
CA ILE A 127 16.71 -7.21 4.77
C ILE A 127 17.78 -6.13 4.78
N ARG A 128 18.15 -5.60 5.95
CA ARG A 128 19.20 -4.58 6.08
C ARG A 128 20.53 -5.07 5.50
N ARG A 129 20.88 -6.32 5.82
CA ARG A 129 22.09 -6.95 5.29
C ARG A 129 22.04 -7.09 3.77
N LEU A 130 20.91 -7.56 3.22
CA LEU A 130 20.77 -7.79 1.79
C LEU A 130 20.84 -6.48 0.99
N VAL A 131 20.23 -5.41 1.48
CA VAL A 131 20.38 -4.07 0.89
C VAL A 131 21.83 -3.57 1.03
N GLY A 132 22.41 -3.66 2.22
CA GLY A 132 23.76 -3.16 2.50
C GLY A 132 24.87 -3.86 1.72
N GLU A 133 24.78 -5.18 1.53
CA GLU A 133 25.73 -5.95 0.72
C GLU A 133 25.58 -5.69 -0.79
N ASN A 134 24.41 -5.20 -1.22
CA ASN A 134 24.07 -4.98 -2.63
C ASN A 134 23.79 -3.49 -2.94
N CYS A 135 24.36 -2.57 -2.16
CA CYS A 135 24.24 -1.14 -2.38
C CYS A 135 24.52 -0.76 -3.84
N ALA A 136 23.75 0.21 -4.34
CA ALA A 136 23.93 0.76 -5.66
C ALA A 136 25.37 1.24 -5.86
N SER A 137 25.97 0.81 -6.97
CA SER A 137 27.34 1.16 -7.38
C SER A 137 27.30 1.67 -8.82
N PRO A 138 28.25 2.49 -9.28
CA PRO A 138 28.37 2.84 -10.70
C PRO A 138 28.46 1.63 -11.64
N GLU A 139 28.96 0.50 -11.12
CA GLU A 139 29.08 -0.78 -11.80
C GLU A 139 27.88 -1.71 -11.55
N ASP A 140 26.70 -1.18 -11.21
CA ASP A 140 25.51 -1.97 -10.84
C ASP A 140 25.24 -3.06 -11.89
N ASP A 141 25.48 -4.31 -11.51
CA ASP A 141 25.06 -5.46 -12.27
C ASP A 141 23.55 -5.69 -12.03
N GLY A 142 22.91 -6.43 -12.94
CA GLY A 142 21.50 -6.79 -12.78
C GLY A 142 21.23 -7.58 -11.50
N ASP A 143 22.25 -8.22 -10.93
CA ASP A 143 22.14 -9.12 -9.77
C ASP A 143 21.99 -8.33 -8.47
N ARG A 144 22.79 -7.29 -8.22
CA ARG A 144 22.67 -6.41 -7.04
C ARG A 144 21.31 -5.73 -7.01
N ARG A 145 20.87 -5.20 -8.15
CA ARG A 145 19.52 -4.63 -8.30
C ARG A 145 18.44 -5.65 -7.97
N HIS A 146 18.60 -6.88 -8.44
CA HIS A 146 17.68 -7.97 -8.11
C HIS A 146 17.68 -8.28 -6.61
N GLN A 147 18.84 -8.32 -5.94
CA GLN A 147 18.94 -8.53 -4.50
C GLN A 147 18.31 -7.39 -3.68
N ARG A 148 18.50 -6.13 -4.07
CA ARG A 148 17.82 -4.98 -3.43
C ARG A 148 16.31 -5.08 -3.58
N ARG A 149 15.82 -5.44 -4.78
CA ARG A 149 14.39 -5.66 -5.03
C ARG A 149 13.85 -6.80 -4.17
N ARG A 150 14.59 -7.91 -4.08
CA ARG A 150 14.27 -9.06 -3.24
C ARG A 150 14.13 -8.65 -1.77
N ALA A 151 15.07 -7.87 -1.23
CA ALA A 151 15.02 -7.35 0.13
C ALA A 151 13.74 -6.51 0.40
N LEU A 152 13.33 -5.69 -0.57
CA LEU A 152 12.13 -4.86 -0.43
C LEU A 152 10.83 -5.68 -0.57
N LEU A 153 10.84 -6.75 -1.38
CA LEU A 153 9.75 -7.72 -1.41
C LEU A 153 9.64 -8.49 -0.08
N MET A 154 10.76 -8.87 0.54
CA MET A 154 10.77 -9.46 1.89
C MET A 154 10.14 -8.51 2.90
N LEU A 155 10.52 -7.23 2.87
CA LEU A 155 9.95 -6.20 3.75
C LEU A 155 8.44 -6.00 3.51
N LEU A 156 8.00 -6.01 2.25
CA LEU A 156 6.59 -5.95 1.88
C LEU A 156 5.79 -7.12 2.49
N VAL A 157 6.29 -8.35 2.33
CA VAL A 157 5.64 -9.55 2.87
C VAL A 157 5.61 -9.52 4.40
N LEU A 158 6.70 -9.10 5.04
CA LEU A 158 6.74 -8.92 6.50
C LEU A 158 5.70 -7.89 6.95
N THR A 159 5.57 -6.77 6.24
CA THR A 159 4.58 -5.71 6.54
C THR A 159 3.14 -6.23 6.42
N ILE A 160 2.83 -6.98 5.36
CA ILE A 160 1.50 -7.60 5.17
C ILE A 160 1.20 -8.58 6.30
N ASN A 161 2.19 -9.38 6.72
CA ASN A 161 1.99 -10.32 7.82
C ASN A 161 1.80 -9.59 9.15
N ALA A 162 2.61 -8.58 9.47
CA ALA A 162 2.47 -7.77 10.68
C ALA A 162 1.12 -7.06 10.78
N ALA A 163 0.59 -6.55 9.66
CA ALA A 163 -0.73 -5.93 9.61
C ALA A 163 -1.88 -6.93 9.85
N ARG A 164 -1.67 -8.24 9.63
CA ARG A 164 -2.67 -9.28 9.95
C ARG A 164 -2.66 -9.68 11.42
N ILE A 165 -1.61 -9.34 12.17
CA ILE A 165 -1.48 -9.72 13.59
C ILE A 165 -2.35 -8.82 14.48
N THR A 166 -2.90 -7.71 13.97
CA THR A 166 -3.69 -6.76 14.78
C THR A 166 -4.97 -7.33 15.37
N ASP A 167 -5.40 -8.52 14.97
CA ASP A 167 -6.50 -9.26 15.61
C ASP A 167 -5.99 -10.10 16.82
N THR A 168 -5.11 -9.54 17.65
CA THR A 168 -4.70 -10.20 18.90
C THR A 168 -5.78 -10.07 19.99
N PRO A 169 -5.94 -11.08 20.85
CA PRO A 169 -7.02 -11.09 21.84
C PRO A 169 -6.71 -10.28 23.12
N THR A 170 -5.46 -9.86 23.34
CA THR A 170 -5.03 -9.16 24.57
C THR A 170 -4.42 -7.79 24.28
N GLU A 171 -4.60 -6.85 25.20
CA GLU A 171 -4.07 -5.47 25.11
C GLU A 171 -2.54 -5.43 25.12
N ASP A 172 -1.90 -6.29 25.92
CA ASP A 172 -0.45 -6.41 25.98
C ASP A 172 0.12 -6.90 24.64
N ALA A 173 -0.52 -7.91 24.03
CA ALA A 173 -0.12 -8.38 22.71
C ALA A 173 -0.36 -7.34 21.62
N ALA A 174 -1.43 -6.55 21.71
CA ALA A 174 -1.68 -5.46 20.78
C ALA A 174 -0.58 -4.37 20.87
N SER A 175 -0.17 -4.00 22.08
CA SER A 175 0.87 -2.99 22.31
C SER A 175 2.24 -3.44 21.78
N LEU A 176 2.60 -4.71 22.02
CA LEU A 176 3.87 -5.24 21.50
C LEU A 176 3.85 -5.40 19.98
N MET A 177 2.70 -5.72 19.40
CA MET A 177 2.53 -5.74 17.95
C MET A 177 2.65 -4.35 17.32
N GLU A 178 2.16 -3.31 18.00
CA GLU A 178 2.38 -1.92 17.58
C GLU A 178 3.88 -1.59 17.55
N GLU A 179 4.65 -2.01 18.56
CA GLU A 179 6.12 -1.87 18.55
C GLU A 179 6.77 -2.58 17.35
N GLN A 180 6.30 -3.78 17.00
CA GLN A 180 6.79 -4.49 15.81
C GLN A 180 6.43 -3.76 14.50
N GLN A 181 5.23 -3.17 14.42
CA GLN A 181 4.84 -2.33 13.27
C GLN A 181 5.71 -1.08 13.17
N ASP A 182 6.04 -0.45 14.29
CA ASP A 182 6.93 0.71 14.35
C ASP A 182 8.35 0.35 13.90
N ASN A 183 8.87 -0.82 14.30
CA ASN A 183 10.18 -1.32 13.84
C ASN A 183 10.20 -1.54 12.32
N ILE A 184 9.14 -2.11 11.76
CA ILE A 184 8.98 -2.30 10.31
C ILE A 184 8.85 -0.95 9.58
N ALA A 185 8.03 -0.04 10.12
CA ALA A 185 7.86 1.30 9.57
C ALA A 185 9.17 2.08 9.58
N SER A 186 9.94 2.00 10.67
CA SER A 186 11.27 2.61 10.79
C SER A 186 12.24 2.11 9.71
N LEU A 187 12.20 0.82 9.36
CA LEU A 187 13.01 0.30 8.26
C LEU A 187 12.54 0.85 6.90
N TRP A 188 11.22 0.90 6.64
CA TRP A 188 10.71 1.58 5.43
C TRP A 188 11.20 3.02 5.34
N GLN A 189 11.10 3.79 6.42
CA GLN A 189 11.57 5.17 6.47
C GLN A 189 13.06 5.28 6.16
N THR A 190 13.86 4.43 6.81
CA THR A 190 15.30 4.38 6.57
C THR A 190 15.60 4.10 5.10
N LEU A 191 14.98 3.06 4.52
CA LEU A 191 15.25 2.67 3.14
C LEU A 191 14.81 3.72 2.12
N LEU A 192 13.65 4.35 2.32
CA LEU A 192 13.03 5.24 1.33
C LEU A 192 13.48 6.71 1.46
N HIS A 193 13.94 7.15 2.63
CA HIS A 193 14.23 8.56 2.90
C HIS A 193 15.69 8.86 3.25
N THR A 194 16.53 7.84 3.47
CA THR A 194 17.96 8.03 3.75
C THR A 194 18.85 7.51 2.61
N ASP A 195 20.16 7.68 2.75
CA ASP A 195 21.14 7.04 1.86
C ASP A 195 21.36 5.58 2.29
N SER A 196 20.38 4.75 1.94
CA SER A 196 20.29 3.34 2.34
C SER A 196 20.98 2.36 1.40
N GLY A 197 21.53 2.84 0.27
CA GLY A 197 22.03 2.01 -0.81
C GLY A 197 21.02 1.76 -1.95
N LEU A 198 19.79 2.25 -1.85
CA LEU A 198 18.82 2.27 -2.97
C LEU A 198 19.06 3.46 -3.90
N VAL A 199 18.87 3.27 -5.21
CA VAL A 199 18.86 4.40 -6.15
C VAL A 199 17.54 5.16 -6.10
N GLU A 200 17.53 6.42 -6.52
CA GLU A 200 16.32 7.28 -6.49
C GLU A 200 15.15 6.71 -7.31
N ALA A 201 15.43 5.98 -8.40
CA ALA A 201 14.40 5.30 -9.19
C ALA A 201 13.71 4.17 -8.38
N GLU A 202 14.49 3.39 -7.61
CA GLU A 202 13.96 2.35 -6.74
C GLU A 202 13.17 2.97 -5.59
N LYS A 203 13.70 4.01 -4.93
CA LYS A 203 12.97 4.74 -3.88
C LYS A 203 11.65 5.29 -4.39
N SER A 204 11.62 5.87 -5.60
CA SER A 204 10.40 6.40 -6.20
C SER A 204 9.37 5.31 -6.51
N GLU A 205 9.81 4.17 -7.05
CA GLU A 205 8.93 3.02 -7.30
C GLU A 205 8.32 2.52 -5.98
N TRP A 206 9.15 2.30 -4.97
CA TRP A 206 8.70 1.76 -3.69
C TRP A 206 7.87 2.74 -2.87
N LYS A 207 8.12 4.05 -2.96
CA LYS A 207 7.23 5.07 -2.38
C LYS A 207 5.83 5.01 -3.01
N ASP A 208 5.73 4.85 -4.33
CA ASP A 208 4.43 4.68 -5.00
C ASP A 208 3.73 3.38 -4.55
N ILE A 209 4.47 2.27 -4.42
CA ILE A 209 3.93 1.00 -3.93
C ILE A 209 3.42 1.13 -2.50
N VAL A 210 4.26 1.61 -1.58
CA VAL A 210 3.94 1.70 -0.15
C VAL A 210 2.76 2.64 0.08
N SER A 211 2.72 3.81 -0.55
CA SER A 211 1.58 4.74 -0.45
C SER A 211 0.30 4.22 -1.12
N SER A 212 0.41 3.38 -2.15
CA SER A 212 -0.76 2.83 -2.85
C SER A 212 -1.39 1.63 -2.17
N PHE A 213 -0.60 0.83 -1.45
CA PHE A 213 -1.04 -0.47 -0.95
C PHE A 213 -0.92 -0.68 0.56
N LEU A 214 0.00 0.03 1.24
CA LEU A 214 0.24 -0.13 2.67
C LEU A 214 -0.32 1.05 3.47
N GLY A 215 -0.06 2.29 3.02
CA GLY A 215 -0.48 3.49 3.73
C GLY A 215 0.28 3.72 5.04
N PRO A 216 -0.24 4.59 5.94
CA PRO A 216 0.40 4.85 7.23
C PRO A 216 0.41 3.60 8.13
N PRO A 217 1.43 3.43 8.99
CA PRO A 217 2.56 4.32 9.22
C PRO A 217 3.70 4.21 8.18
N TYR A 218 3.61 3.25 7.26
CA TYR A 218 4.71 2.86 6.36
C TYR A 218 5.01 3.89 5.25
N ASP A 219 4.01 4.68 4.82
CA ASP A 219 4.14 5.67 3.74
C ASP A 219 4.41 7.11 4.22
N THR A 220 4.46 7.33 5.53
CA THR A 220 4.62 8.67 6.09
C THR A 220 6.00 9.23 5.75
N SER A 221 6.12 10.51 5.39
CA SER A 221 7.43 11.15 5.36
C SER A 221 7.69 11.75 6.74
N THR A 222 8.70 11.26 7.46
CA THR A 222 9.22 12.00 8.63
C THR A 222 9.75 13.37 8.24
#